data_AF-A0A0C9RWT6-F1
#
_entry.id   AF-A0A0C9RWT6-F1
#
_cell.length_a   1.000
_cell.length_b   1.000
_cell.length_c   1.000
_cell.angle_alpha   90.00
_cell.angle_beta   90.00
_cell.angle_gamma   90.00
#
_symmetry.space_group_name_H-M   'P 1'
#
loop_
_entity.id
_entity.type
_entity.pdbx_description
1 polymer ?
#
loop_
_entity_poly.entity_id
_entity_poly.type
_entity_poly.pdbx_seq_one_letter_code
_entity_poly.pdbx_strand_id
1 'polypeptide(L)'
;MMKSLISLTLLAFIAGTLVLVAATKKGKGRNITITDTDFDADRSQCPDQAPDQCSYRNRSSCSCKPPMHVYTRLPRYFYLPRLNKCLKFPSLGYGCNSFENIQECSDKCEQGRRPGRKSRESRHKPN
;
A
#
# COMPACT_ATOMS: atom_id res chain seq x y z
N MET A 1 50.25 -2.72 21.61
CA MET A 1 49.36 -3.63 20.84
C MET A 1 47.90 -3.68 21.31
N MET A 2 47.56 -3.46 22.59
CA MET A 2 46.17 -3.57 23.10
C MET A 2 45.19 -2.46 22.69
N LYS A 3 45.66 -1.28 22.25
CA LYS A 3 44.78 -0.14 21.87
C LYS A 3 44.00 -0.37 20.57
N SER A 4 44.48 -1.26 19.70
CA SER A 4 43.85 -1.53 18.39
C SER A 4 42.58 -2.38 18.51
N LEU A 5 42.56 -3.34 19.45
CA LEU A 5 41.43 -4.23 19.66
C LEU A 5 40.20 -3.49 20.21
N ILE A 6 40.40 -2.49 21.09
CA ILE A 6 39.32 -1.70 21.68
C ILE A 6 38.65 -0.79 20.65
N SER A 7 39.41 -0.27 19.67
CA SER A 7 38.85 0.56 18.60
C SER A 7 38.02 -0.27 17.61
N LEU A 8 38.45 -1.50 17.32
CA LEU A 8 37.72 -2.41 16.43
C LEU A 8 36.40 -2.87 17.02
N THR A 9 36.36 -3.19 18.32
CA THR A 9 35.11 -3.59 18.99
C THR A 9 34.12 -2.44 19.08
N LEU A 10 34.58 -1.23 19.35
CA LEU A 10 33.74 -0.03 19.36
C LEU A 10 33.13 0.25 17.98
N LEU A 11 33.94 0.17 16.91
CA LEU A 11 33.47 0.35 15.53
C LEU A 11 32.45 -0.72 15.13
N ALA A 12 32.67 -1.98 15.49
CA ALA A 12 31.72 -3.06 15.23
C ALA A 12 30.38 -2.84 15.96
N PHE A 13 30.43 -2.32 17.19
CA PHE A 13 29.23 -2.02 17.97
C PHE A 13 28.44 -0.84 17.38
N ILE A 14 29.13 0.23 16.96
CA ILE A 14 28.52 1.38 16.28
C ILE A 14 27.92 0.94 14.93
N ALA A 15 28.63 0.14 14.15
CA ALA A 15 28.10 -0.38 12.88
C ALA A 15 26.84 -1.26 13.10
N GLY A 16 26.86 -2.15 14.10
CA GLY A 16 25.72 -3.00 14.44
C GLY A 16 24.48 -2.21 14.85
N THR A 17 24.64 -1.18 15.68
CA THR A 17 23.52 -0.31 16.09
C THR A 17 22.95 0.50 14.93
N LEU A 18 23.79 1.01 14.02
CA LEU A 18 23.33 1.74 12.82
C LEU A 18 22.50 0.84 11.88
N VAL A 19 22.91 -0.42 11.69
CA VAL A 19 22.15 -1.40 10.89
C VAL A 19 20.78 -1.69 11.52
N LEU A 20 20.72 -1.83 12.85
CA LEU A 20 19.45 -2.06 13.57
C LEU A 20 18.49 -0.86 13.45
N VAL A 21 19.00 0.36 13.58
CA VAL A 21 18.21 1.60 13.45
C VAL A 21 17.73 1.82 12.01
N ALA A 22 18.52 1.43 11.01
CA ALA A 22 18.09 1.47 9.62
C ALA A 22 16.96 0.48 9.32
N ALA A 23 16.96 -0.69 9.98
CA ALA A 23 15.92 -1.70 9.80
C ALA A 23 14.55 -1.27 10.40
N THR A 24 14.54 -0.52 11.50
CA THR A 24 13.28 -0.15 12.19
C THR A 24 12.51 0.99 11.53
N LYS A 25 13.15 1.84 10.72
CA LYS A 25 12.47 2.97 10.05
C LYS A 25 11.53 2.58 8.91
N LYS A 26 11.53 1.31 8.46
CA LYS A 26 10.76 0.88 7.28
C LYS A 26 9.25 0.65 7.53
N GLY A 27 8.79 0.77 8.78
CA GLY A 27 7.42 0.41 9.19
C GLY A 27 6.50 1.55 9.61
N LYS A 28 6.81 2.83 9.31
CA LYS A 28 5.93 3.95 9.69
C LYS A 28 4.67 3.95 8.80
N GLY A 29 3.66 3.21 9.22
CA GLY A 29 2.33 3.19 8.61
C GLY A 29 1.83 4.62 8.45
N ARG A 30 1.55 5.02 7.22
CA ARG A 30 0.88 6.30 6.96
C ARG A 30 -0.52 6.20 7.56
N ASN A 31 -0.88 7.14 8.45
CA ASN A 31 -2.28 7.33 8.83
C ASN A 31 -3.02 7.78 7.56
N ILE A 32 -3.71 6.85 6.92
CA ILE A 32 -4.51 7.12 5.73
C ILE A 32 -5.91 7.45 6.23
N THR A 33 -6.33 8.71 6.13
CA THR A 33 -7.73 9.07 6.33
C THR A 33 -8.46 8.80 5.03
N ILE A 34 -9.46 7.93 5.06
CA ILE A 34 -10.25 7.52 3.89
C ILE A 34 -11.47 8.45 3.78
N THR A 35 -11.58 9.24 2.73
CA THR A 35 -12.74 10.13 2.49
C THR A 35 -13.60 9.63 1.32
N ASP A 36 -14.86 10.09 1.25
CA ASP A 36 -15.78 9.70 0.15
C ASP A 36 -15.26 10.11 -1.24
N THR A 37 -14.48 11.19 -1.31
CA THR A 37 -13.88 11.72 -2.55
C THR A 37 -12.72 10.88 -3.10
N ASP A 38 -12.26 9.86 -2.36
CA ASP A 38 -11.14 9.01 -2.77
C ASP A 38 -11.54 7.88 -3.72
N PHE A 39 -12.84 7.73 -3.99
CA PHE A 39 -13.44 6.63 -4.73
C PHE A 39 -14.31 7.13 -5.87
N ASP A 40 -14.14 6.53 -7.05
CA ASP A 40 -14.76 6.99 -8.30
C ASP A 40 -16.14 6.35 -8.58
N ALA A 41 -16.50 5.27 -7.87
CA ALA A 41 -17.75 4.57 -8.11
C ALA A 41 -18.94 5.22 -7.40
N ASP A 42 -20.04 5.39 -8.12
CA ASP A 42 -21.32 5.75 -7.52
C ASP A 42 -21.84 4.61 -6.62
N ARG A 43 -22.53 4.92 -5.53
CA ARG A 43 -23.03 3.91 -4.59
C ARG A 43 -23.93 2.88 -5.27
N SER A 44 -24.68 3.28 -6.30
CA SER A 44 -25.55 2.37 -7.07
C SER A 44 -24.78 1.33 -7.90
N GLN A 45 -23.48 1.55 -8.15
CA GLN A 45 -22.62 0.64 -8.91
C GLN A 45 -21.89 -0.36 -8.00
N CYS A 46 -22.04 -0.21 -6.69
CA CYS A 46 -21.40 -1.04 -5.69
C CYS A 46 -22.46 -1.95 -5.06
N PRO A 47 -22.50 -3.24 -5.44
CA PRO A 47 -23.49 -4.16 -4.88
C PRO A 47 -23.34 -4.25 -3.36
N ASP A 48 -24.46 -4.49 -2.69
CA ASP A 48 -24.57 -4.53 -1.24
C ASP A 48 -23.76 -5.70 -0.66
N GLN A 49 -22.48 -5.44 -0.36
CA GLN A 49 -21.59 -6.08 0.61
C GLN A 49 -21.41 -7.61 0.55
N ALA A 50 -22.14 -8.30 -0.31
CA ALA A 50 -22.08 -9.73 -0.50
C ALA A 50 -20.91 -10.02 -1.47
N PRO A 51 -19.85 -10.70 -1.01
CA PRO A 51 -18.62 -10.88 -1.79
C PRO A 51 -18.84 -11.66 -3.10
N ASP A 52 -19.91 -12.44 -3.19
CA ASP A 52 -20.38 -13.17 -4.36
C ASP A 52 -20.96 -12.29 -5.46
N GLN A 53 -21.34 -11.04 -5.16
CA GLN A 53 -21.92 -10.11 -6.15
C GLN A 53 -20.89 -9.15 -6.75
N CYS A 54 -19.63 -9.19 -6.29
CA CYS A 54 -18.59 -8.26 -6.71
C CYS A 54 -18.03 -8.63 -8.10
N SER A 55 -18.07 -7.67 -9.03
CA SER A 55 -17.53 -7.84 -10.38
C SER A 55 -16.19 -7.11 -10.55
N TYR A 56 -15.12 -7.89 -10.77
CA TYR A 56 -13.77 -7.39 -10.99
C TYR A 56 -13.35 -7.38 -12.46
N ARG A 57 -14.20 -7.87 -13.38
CA ARG A 57 -13.87 -8.00 -14.81
C ARG A 57 -13.42 -6.68 -15.45
N ASN A 58 -14.02 -5.57 -15.02
CA ASN A 58 -13.64 -4.21 -15.41
C ASN A 58 -13.17 -3.37 -14.21
N ARG A 59 -12.85 -4.02 -13.08
CA ARG A 59 -12.47 -3.38 -11.81
C ARG A 59 -13.49 -2.37 -11.27
N SER A 60 -14.76 -2.46 -11.68
CA SER A 60 -15.84 -1.61 -11.17
C SER A 60 -15.95 -1.71 -9.64
N SER A 61 -15.82 -2.92 -9.11
CA SER A 61 -15.80 -3.18 -7.67
C SER A 61 -14.57 -2.63 -6.93
N CYS A 62 -13.45 -2.37 -7.61
CA CYS A 62 -12.24 -1.83 -7.00
C CYS A 62 -12.37 -0.33 -6.68
N SER A 63 -13.21 0.38 -7.42
CA SER A 63 -13.47 1.81 -7.19
C SER A 63 -14.56 2.05 -6.14
N CYS A 64 -15.13 1.01 -5.55
CA CYS A 64 -16.12 1.13 -4.50
C CYS A 64 -15.49 1.62 -3.19
N LYS A 65 -16.25 2.44 -2.45
CA LYS A 65 -15.87 2.79 -1.08
C LYS A 65 -15.86 1.50 -0.23
N PRO A 66 -14.76 1.20 0.48
CA PRO A 66 -14.72 0.04 1.35
C PRO A 66 -15.63 0.27 2.56
N PRO A 67 -16.39 -0.75 2.99
CA PRO A 67 -17.21 -0.65 4.19
C PRO A 67 -16.32 -0.54 5.41
N MET A 68 -16.65 0.38 6.30
CA MET A 68 -15.97 0.56 7.58
C MET A 68 -16.71 -0.25 8.64
N HIS A 69 -15.99 -1.00 9.47
CA HIS A 69 -16.60 -1.81 10.50
C HIS A 69 -15.89 -1.60 11.83
N VAL A 70 -16.58 -0.89 12.74
CA VAL A 70 -16.03 -0.40 14.02
C VAL A 70 -15.48 -1.53 14.92
N TYR A 71 -16.05 -2.74 14.81
CA TYR A 71 -15.74 -3.86 15.70
C TYR A 71 -14.66 -4.81 15.16
N THR A 72 -14.37 -4.77 13.87
CA THR A 72 -13.42 -5.70 13.25
C THR A 72 -12.00 -5.19 13.47
N ARG A 73 -11.23 -5.76 14.40
CA ARG A 73 -9.84 -5.34 14.60
C ARG A 73 -8.87 -5.94 13.59
N LEU A 74 -9.32 -6.91 12.79
CA LEU A 74 -8.48 -7.55 11.79
C LEU A 74 -8.22 -6.58 10.64
N PRO A 75 -6.95 -6.32 10.31
CA PRO A 75 -6.64 -5.44 9.20
C PRO A 75 -6.96 -6.15 7.89
N ARG A 76 -7.58 -5.41 6.97
CA ARG A 76 -7.83 -5.86 5.60
C ARG A 76 -7.14 -4.89 4.62
N TYR A 77 -7.18 -5.24 3.35
CA TYR A 77 -6.63 -4.45 2.27
C TYR A 77 -7.75 -3.87 1.41
N PHE A 78 -7.56 -2.66 0.89
CA PHE A 78 -8.47 -2.04 -0.06
C PHE A 78 -7.66 -1.34 -1.15
N TYR A 79 -8.23 -1.25 -2.34
CA TYR A 79 -7.63 -0.55 -3.46
C TYR A 79 -8.01 0.93 -3.43
N LEU A 80 -7.02 1.80 -3.64
CA LEU A 80 -7.21 3.24 -3.76
C LEU A 80 -6.94 3.67 -5.20
N PRO A 81 -7.99 3.98 -6.01
CA PRO A 81 -7.84 4.32 -7.44
C PRO A 81 -6.83 5.44 -7.70
N ARG A 82 -6.89 6.50 -6.90
CA ARG A 82 -5.98 7.65 -7.01
C ARG A 82 -4.49 7.28 -6.93
N LEU A 83 -4.14 6.28 -6.13
CA LEU A 83 -2.76 5.82 -5.99
C LEU A 83 -2.43 4.63 -6.89
N ASN A 84 -3.44 4.01 -7.51
CA ASN A 84 -3.34 2.70 -8.16
C ASN A 84 -2.60 1.70 -7.27
N LYS A 85 -3.01 1.62 -6.00
CA LYS A 85 -2.37 0.78 -4.98
C LYS A 85 -3.35 0.22 -3.98
N CYS A 86 -3.04 -0.99 -3.51
CA CYS A 86 -3.67 -1.61 -2.37
C CYS A 86 -3.01 -1.16 -1.06
N LEU A 87 -3.85 -0.79 -0.10
CA LEU A 87 -3.44 -0.25 1.19
C LEU A 87 -4.06 -1.08 2.32
N LYS A 88 -3.31 -1.24 3.41
CA LYS A 88 -3.78 -1.92 4.62
C LYS A 88 -4.51 -0.92 5.51
N PHE A 89 -5.69 -1.27 5.98
CA PHE A 89 -6.44 -0.44 6.93
C PHE A 89 -7.02 -1.29 8.07
N PRO A 90 -6.86 -0.85 9.33
CA PRO A 90 -7.53 -1.49 10.46
C PRO A 90 -9.03 -1.20 10.39
N SER A 91 -9.89 -2.14 10.77
CA SER A 91 -11.34 -1.88 10.87
C SER A 91 -12.09 -1.68 9.56
N LEU A 92 -11.64 -2.36 8.50
CA LEU A 92 -12.45 -2.59 7.32
C LEU A 92 -13.44 -3.74 7.54
N GLY A 93 -14.68 -3.55 7.08
CA GLY A 93 -15.69 -4.59 6.97
C GLY A 93 -15.52 -5.45 5.73
N TYR A 94 -16.48 -6.36 5.50
CA TYR A 94 -16.54 -7.17 4.29
C TYR A 94 -17.29 -6.44 3.19
N GLY A 95 -16.75 -6.47 1.98
CA GLY A 95 -17.36 -5.86 0.80
C GLY A 95 -16.43 -5.91 -0.41
N CYS A 96 -16.88 -5.37 -1.54
CA CYS A 96 -16.19 -5.55 -2.81
C CYS A 96 -14.78 -4.93 -2.90
N ASN A 97 -14.53 -3.82 -2.21
CA ASN A 97 -13.20 -3.23 -2.11
C ASN A 97 -12.54 -3.56 -0.75
N SER A 98 -12.67 -4.80 -0.28
CA SER A 98 -12.11 -5.23 1.01
C SER A 98 -11.61 -6.68 0.97
N PHE A 99 -10.29 -6.83 0.96
CA PHE A 99 -9.58 -8.07 0.72
C PHE A 99 -8.83 -8.55 1.96
N GLU A 100 -8.75 -9.85 2.15
CA GLU A 100 -7.99 -10.44 3.25
C GLU A 100 -6.49 -10.40 2.98
N ASN A 101 -6.13 -10.44 1.70
CA ASN A 101 -4.76 -10.57 1.25
C ASN A 101 -4.38 -9.42 0.31
N ILE A 102 -3.16 -8.90 0.48
CA ILE A 102 -2.60 -7.87 -0.40
C ILE A 102 -2.45 -8.38 -1.83
N GLN A 103 -2.03 -9.64 -2.02
CA GLN A 103 -1.92 -10.26 -3.36
C GLN A 103 -3.28 -10.28 -4.05
N GLU A 104 -4.33 -10.71 -3.35
CA GLU A 104 -5.69 -10.75 -3.91
C GLU A 104 -6.16 -9.35 -4.36
N CYS A 105 -5.91 -8.33 -3.54
CA CYS A 105 -6.22 -6.95 -3.90
C CYS A 105 -5.43 -6.50 -5.14
N SER A 106 -4.11 -6.74 -5.15
CA SER A 106 -3.24 -6.37 -6.27
C SER A 106 -3.67 -7.04 -7.56
N ASP A 107 -3.91 -8.35 -7.54
CA ASP A 107 -4.26 -9.14 -8.73
C ASP A 107 -5.60 -8.68 -9.35
N LYS A 108 -6.57 -8.32 -8.50
CA LYS A 108 -7.90 -7.89 -8.95
C LYS A 108 -7.94 -6.42 -9.38
N CYS A 109 -7.18 -5.55 -8.71
CA CYS A 109 -7.41 -4.11 -8.77
C CYS A 109 -6.22 -3.28 -9.26
N GLU A 110 -4.98 -3.66 -8.93
CA GLU A 110 -3.82 -2.90 -9.37
C GLU A 110 -3.59 -3.09 -10.88
N GLN A 111 -3.43 -1.98 -11.59
CA GLN A 111 -2.91 -2.06 -12.95
C GLN A 111 -1.44 -2.45 -12.87
N GLY A 112 -1.05 -3.51 -13.59
CA GLY A 112 0.35 -3.75 -13.91
C GLY A 112 0.99 -2.45 -14.41
N ARG A 113 2.29 -2.25 -14.13
CA ARG A 113 3.03 -1.03 -14.51
C ARG A 113 2.55 -0.62 -15.91
N ARG A 114 1.87 0.53 -16.01
CA ARG A 114 1.64 1.20 -17.30
C ARG A 114 2.97 1.02 -18.08
N PRO A 115 2.99 0.36 -19.26
CA PRO A 115 4.22 0.24 -20.02
C PRO A 115 4.79 1.65 -20.09
N GLY A 116 6.01 1.78 -19.55
CA GLY A 116 6.49 3.04 -18.98
C GLY A 116 6.12 4.22 -19.87
N ARG A 117 5.55 5.26 -19.27
CA ARG A 117 5.66 6.59 -19.84
C ARG A 117 7.16 6.74 -20.06
N LYS A 118 7.65 6.57 -21.30
CA LYS A 118 9.05 6.80 -21.63
C LYS A 118 9.30 8.18 -21.04
N SER A 119 10.12 8.25 -19.99
CA SER A 119 10.71 9.51 -19.59
C SER A 119 11.31 10.03 -20.88
N ARG A 120 10.71 11.09 -21.43
CA ARG A 120 11.42 11.92 -22.39
C ARG A 120 12.58 12.45 -21.58
N GLU A 121 13.67 11.69 -21.62
CA GLU A 121 15.03 12.15 -21.43
C GLU A 121 15.18 13.30 -22.42
N SER A 122 14.80 14.49 -21.98
CA SER A 122 15.12 15.73 -22.67
C SER A 122 16.64 15.85 -22.60
N ARG A 123 17.30 15.26 -23.60
CA ARG A 123 18.60 15.72 -24.10
C ARG A 123 18.42 17.18 -24.51
N HIS A 124 18.53 18.07 -23.53
CA HIS A 124 18.89 19.46 -23.78
C HIS A 124 20.40 19.49 -23.62
N LYS A 125 21.10 19.35 -24.75
CA LYS A 125 22.53 19.61 -24.86
C LYS A 125 22.66 21.12 -25.03
N PRO A 126 23.24 21.88 -24.10
CA PRO A 126 23.57 23.26 -24.37
C PRO A 126 24.70 23.28 -25.42
N ASN A 127 24.51 24.09 -26.45
CA ASN A 127 25.61 24.64 -27.26
C ASN A 127 26.13 25.88 -26.57
#